data_AF-R9XH27-F1
#
_entry.id   AF-R9XH27-F1
#
_cell.length_a   1.000
_cell.length_b   1.000
_cell.length_c   1.000
_cell.angle_alpha   90.00
_cell.angle_beta   90.00
_cell.angle_gamma   90.00
#
_symmetry.space_group_name_H-M   'P 1'
#
loop_
_entity.id
_entity.type
_entity.pdbx_description
1 polymer ?
#
loop_
_entity_poly.entity_id
_entity_poly.type
_entity_poly.pdbx_seq_one_letter_code
_entity_poly.pdbx_strand_id
1 'polypeptide(L)'
;MSRKLKKTNLFSKDVAPLMYAYGDSPQPLPETVQCVDELVTSYLTDICANAYRCAQTVHRTKIKVEDFKFVLRNDPVNLGRAEELIMMNKVIADARKQFDNSEGKSLKRVNKDEDLEDIPEEDGEEMGGMGAGGELAVEETSKRGRKPKKRKNAKGSV
;
A
#
# COMPACT_ATOMS: atom_id res chain seq x y z
N MET A 1 -6.20 -28.34 -11.60
CA MET A 1 -4.91 -27.62 -11.66
C MET A 1 -4.71 -26.83 -10.37
N SER A 2 -3.91 -27.34 -9.42
CA SER A 2 -3.54 -26.53 -8.25
C SER A 2 -2.43 -25.55 -8.65
N ARG A 3 -2.73 -24.25 -8.65
CA ARG A 3 -1.69 -23.22 -8.78
C ARG A 3 -0.89 -23.25 -7.48
N LYS A 4 0.31 -23.85 -7.51
CA LYS A 4 1.29 -23.68 -6.43
C LYS A 4 1.51 -22.18 -6.26
N LEU A 5 1.04 -21.61 -5.16
CA LEU A 5 1.52 -20.30 -4.74
C LEU A 5 3.04 -20.45 -4.62
N LYS A 6 3.79 -19.61 -5.33
CA LYS A 6 5.21 -19.47 -5.05
C LYS A 6 5.32 -19.08 -3.58
N LYS A 7 6.33 -19.58 -2.85
CA LYS A 7 6.74 -18.96 -1.57
C LYS A 7 7.14 -17.53 -1.90
N THR A 8 6.20 -16.61 -1.78
CA THR A 8 6.39 -15.18 -2.00
C THR A 8 6.77 -14.57 -0.68
N ASN A 9 7.92 -13.92 -0.66
CA ASN A 9 8.38 -13.07 0.43
C ASN A 9 7.41 -11.88 0.54
N LEU A 10 6.33 -12.06 1.30
CA LEU A 10 5.17 -11.16 1.37
C LEU A 10 5.52 -9.89 2.13
N PHE A 11 6.13 -10.06 3.31
CA PHE A 11 6.40 -8.98 4.25
C PHE A 11 7.90 -8.72 4.42
N SER A 12 8.79 -9.44 3.73
CA SER A 12 10.26 -9.31 3.89
C SER A 12 10.81 -7.87 3.78
N LYS A 13 10.14 -6.95 3.07
CA LYS A 13 10.51 -5.53 3.02
C LYS A 13 10.23 -4.78 4.32
N ASP A 14 9.17 -5.16 5.02
CA ASP A 14 8.67 -4.51 6.24
C ASP A 14 9.17 -5.23 7.51
N VAL A 15 9.41 -6.54 7.41
CA VAL A 15 9.97 -7.38 8.48
C VAL A 15 11.36 -6.92 8.88
N ALA A 16 12.26 -6.63 7.93
CA ALA A 16 13.62 -6.18 8.24
C ALA A 16 13.68 -4.87 9.08
N PRO A 17 13.02 -3.76 8.70
CA PRO A 17 12.98 -2.56 9.54
C PRO A 17 12.18 -2.76 10.84
N LEU A 18 11.18 -3.65 10.85
CA LEU A 18 10.45 -3.99 12.07
C LEU A 18 11.34 -4.73 13.08
N MET A 19 12.16 -5.68 12.64
CA MET A 19 13.16 -6.36 13.48
C MET A 19 14.13 -5.36 14.11
N TYR A 20 14.66 -4.41 13.33
CA TYR A 20 15.49 -3.32 13.85
C TYR A 20 14.74 -2.45 14.88
N ALA A 21 13.48 -2.10 14.63
CA ALA A 21 12.66 -1.33 15.57
C ALA A 21 12.39 -2.05 16.90
N TYR A 22 12.43 -3.40 16.92
CA TYR A 22 12.39 -4.22 18.13
C TYR A 22 13.78 -4.51 18.75
N GLY A 23 14.85 -3.94 18.20
CA GLY A 23 16.21 -3.99 18.76
C GLY A 23 17.17 -5.01 18.12
N ASP A 24 16.82 -5.59 16.97
CA ASP A 24 17.74 -6.44 16.18
C ASP A 24 18.74 -5.57 15.37
N SER A 25 19.61 -6.21 14.58
CA SER A 25 20.56 -5.58 13.66
C SER A 25 19.88 -4.64 12.64
N PRO A 26 20.49 -3.50 12.26
CA PRO A 26 20.03 -2.68 11.13
C PRO A 26 20.16 -3.39 9.77
N GLN A 27 20.86 -4.51 9.72
CA GLN A 27 21.02 -5.33 8.53
C GLN A 27 20.94 -6.81 8.95
N PRO A 28 19.71 -7.34 9.18
CA PRO A 28 19.50 -8.73 9.57
C PRO A 28 19.80 -9.69 8.41
N LEU A 29 20.13 -10.94 8.75
CA LEU A 29 20.40 -11.97 7.74
C LEU A 29 19.15 -12.25 6.88
N PRO A 30 19.27 -12.37 5.54
CA PRO A 30 18.13 -12.66 4.66
C PRO A 30 17.34 -13.91 5.06
N GLU A 31 18.03 -14.94 5.56
CA GLU A 31 17.44 -16.18 6.04
C GLU A 31 16.57 -15.97 7.28
N THR A 32 16.98 -15.09 8.20
CA THR A 32 16.19 -14.73 9.38
C THR A 32 14.96 -13.91 8.98
N VAL A 33 15.11 -12.94 8.08
CA VAL A 33 13.98 -12.16 7.54
C VAL A 33 12.96 -13.06 6.87
N GLN A 34 13.40 -14.02 6.05
CA GLN A 34 12.51 -15.00 5.42
C GLN A 34 11.84 -15.91 6.46
N CYS A 35 12.57 -16.37 7.48
CA CYS A 35 11.99 -17.19 8.55
C CYS A 35 10.86 -16.45 9.29
N VAL A 36 11.08 -15.18 9.65
CA VAL A 36 10.07 -14.34 10.31
C VAL A 36 8.88 -14.06 9.38
N ASP A 37 9.10 -13.79 8.09
CA ASP A 37 8.05 -13.62 7.08
C ASP A 37 7.16 -14.88 6.94
N GLU A 38 7.77 -16.07 6.93
CA GLU A 38 7.04 -17.35 6.92
C GLU A 38 6.23 -17.58 8.22
N LEU A 39 6.78 -17.24 9.39
CA LEU A 39 6.10 -17.34 10.69
C LEU A 39 4.90 -16.38 10.78
N VAL A 40 5.08 -15.11 10.39
CA VAL A 40 4.00 -14.10 10.37
C VAL A 40 2.90 -14.51 9.40
N THR A 41 3.27 -15.00 8.20
CA THR A 41 2.30 -15.48 7.20
C THR A 41 1.49 -16.68 7.72
N SER A 42 2.12 -17.63 8.42
CA SER A 42 1.39 -18.75 9.04
C SER A 42 0.41 -18.26 10.11
N TYR A 43 0.88 -17.43 11.05
CA TYR A 43 0.08 -16.88 12.14
C TYR A 43 -1.16 -16.11 11.64
N LEU A 44 -0.99 -15.25 10.63
CA LEU A 44 -2.11 -14.53 10.02
C LEU A 44 -3.09 -15.48 9.32
N THR A 45 -2.60 -16.54 8.66
CA THR A 45 -3.44 -17.55 8.01
C THR A 45 -4.28 -18.31 9.05
N ASP A 46 -3.67 -18.74 10.15
CA ASP A 46 -4.35 -19.46 11.23
C ASP A 46 -5.40 -18.60 11.93
N ILE A 47 -5.12 -17.32 12.18
CA ILE A 47 -6.10 -16.37 12.74
C ILE A 47 -7.27 -16.17 11.77
N CYS A 48 -7.01 -15.96 10.48
CA CYS A 48 -8.08 -15.78 9.48
C CYS A 48 -8.97 -17.02 9.37
N ALA A 49 -8.37 -18.22 9.38
CA ALA A 49 -9.10 -19.49 9.37
C ALA A 49 -9.95 -19.68 10.64
N ASN A 50 -9.44 -19.30 11.80
CA ASN A 50 -10.19 -19.35 13.06
C ASN A 50 -11.32 -18.30 13.11
N ALA A 51 -11.10 -17.09 12.61
CA ALA A 51 -12.12 -16.05 12.53
C ALA A 51 -13.25 -16.45 11.56
N TYR A 52 -12.91 -17.08 10.44
CA TYR A 52 -13.87 -17.69 9.52
C TYR A 52 -14.71 -18.80 10.18
N ARG A 53 -14.08 -19.68 10.97
CA ARG A 53 -14.80 -20.69 11.77
C ARG A 53 -15.76 -20.05 12.77
N CYS A 54 -15.38 -18.94 13.40
CA CYS A 54 -16.26 -18.19 14.31
C CYS A 54 -17.42 -17.51 13.58
N ALA A 55 -17.23 -16.99 12.36
CA ALA A 55 -18.33 -16.49 11.53
C ALA A 55 -19.29 -17.63 11.12
N GLN A 56 -18.76 -18.82 10.84
CA GLN A 56 -19.54 -20.01 10.46
C GLN A 56 -20.45 -20.54 11.57
N THR A 57 -20.07 -20.47 12.85
CA THR A 57 -20.93 -20.96 13.96
C THR A 57 -22.24 -20.18 14.09
N VAL A 58 -22.27 -18.94 13.61
CA VAL A 58 -23.47 -18.07 13.53
C VAL A 58 -23.98 -17.94 12.09
N HIS A 59 -23.68 -18.92 11.24
CA HIS A 59 -24.11 -19.05 9.84
C HIS A 59 -23.81 -17.83 8.96
N ARG A 60 -22.74 -17.08 9.27
CA ARG A 60 -22.36 -15.87 8.54
C ARG A 60 -21.24 -16.16 7.54
N THR A 61 -21.47 -15.79 6.28
CA THR A 61 -20.46 -15.92 5.22
C THR A 61 -19.40 -14.81 5.26
N LYS A 62 -19.75 -13.65 5.82
CA LYS A 62 -18.85 -12.50 5.99
C LYS A 62 -18.23 -12.50 7.39
N ILE A 63 -16.90 -12.40 7.44
CA ILE A 63 -16.15 -12.18 8.68
C ILE A 63 -16.33 -10.72 9.11
N LYS A 64 -16.42 -10.50 10.42
CA LYS A 64 -16.46 -9.18 11.07
C LYS A 64 -15.32 -9.03 12.09
N VAL A 65 -15.15 -7.81 12.59
CA VAL A 65 -14.15 -7.49 13.62
C VAL A 65 -14.40 -8.26 14.92
N GLU A 66 -15.67 -8.51 15.28
CA GLU A 66 -16.02 -9.27 16.49
C GLU A 66 -15.52 -10.72 16.43
N ASP A 67 -15.45 -11.33 15.24
CA ASP A 67 -14.95 -12.70 15.08
C ASP A 67 -13.44 -12.75 15.39
N PHE A 68 -12.66 -11.75 14.97
CA PHE A 68 -11.24 -11.63 15.32
C PHE A 68 -11.03 -11.37 16.82
N LYS A 69 -11.85 -10.50 17.43
CA LYS A 69 -11.82 -10.28 18.89
C LYS A 69 -12.08 -11.58 19.67
N PHE A 70 -13.01 -12.41 19.19
CA PHE A 70 -13.29 -13.71 19.80
C PHE A 70 -12.14 -14.71 19.64
N VAL A 71 -11.44 -14.73 18.50
CA VAL A 71 -10.23 -15.55 18.33
C VAL A 71 -9.12 -15.13 19.29
N LEU A 72 -8.92 -13.82 19.46
CA LEU A 72 -7.89 -13.25 20.34
C LEU A 72 -8.25 -13.28 21.83
N ARG A 73 -9.43 -13.79 22.23
CA ARG A 73 -9.92 -13.74 23.63
C ARG A 73 -9.03 -14.40 24.69
N ASN A 74 -8.12 -15.29 24.28
CA ASN A 74 -7.18 -15.97 25.17
C ASN A 74 -5.83 -15.23 25.28
N ASP A 75 -5.59 -14.22 24.44
CA ASP A 75 -4.38 -13.41 24.41
C ASP A 75 -4.73 -11.95 24.75
N PRO A 76 -4.66 -11.56 26.04
CA PRO A 76 -5.08 -10.23 26.48
C PRO A 76 -4.20 -9.11 25.91
N VAL A 77 -2.95 -9.40 25.53
CA VAL A 77 -2.02 -8.40 24.99
C VAL A 77 -2.40 -8.07 23.55
N ASN A 78 -2.57 -9.10 22.71
CA ASN A 78 -2.97 -8.92 21.32
C ASN A 78 -4.43 -8.42 21.20
N LEU A 79 -5.34 -8.87 22.07
CA LEU A 79 -6.70 -8.34 22.11
C LEU A 79 -6.72 -6.86 22.51
N GLY A 80 -6.05 -6.49 23.61
CA GLY A 80 -6.01 -5.11 24.08
C GLY A 80 -5.43 -4.15 23.04
N ARG A 81 -4.34 -4.55 22.38
CA ARG A 81 -3.75 -3.77 21.28
C ARG A 81 -4.68 -3.64 20.08
N ALA A 82 -5.42 -4.69 19.72
CA ALA A 82 -6.41 -4.61 18.65
C ALA A 82 -7.56 -3.65 18.99
N GLU A 83 -8.08 -3.69 20.22
CA GLU A 83 -9.14 -2.78 20.68
C GLU A 83 -8.70 -1.31 20.70
N GLU A 84 -7.48 -1.03 21.18
CA GLU A 84 -6.86 0.30 21.16
C GLU A 84 -6.78 0.86 19.73
N LEU A 85 -6.29 0.06 18.77
CA LEU A 85 -6.16 0.47 17.37
C LEU A 85 -7.52 0.71 16.70
N ILE A 86 -8.54 -0.09 17.03
CA ILE A 86 -9.92 0.12 16.55
C ILE A 86 -10.48 1.44 17.11
N MET A 87 -10.27 1.70 18.41
CA MET A 87 -10.73 2.93 19.06
C MET A 87 -10.03 4.17 18.49
N MET A 88 -8.71 4.12 18.29
CA MET A 88 -7.94 5.22 17.72
C MET A 88 -8.37 5.54 16.28
N ASN A 89 -8.58 4.51 15.44
CA ASN A 89 -9.12 4.70 14.10
C ASN A 89 -10.51 5.35 14.09
N LYS A 90 -11.38 5.00 15.06
CA LYS A 90 -12.68 5.67 15.22
C LYS A 90 -12.51 7.15 15.56
N VAL A 91 -11.64 7.50 16.52
CA VAL A 91 -11.36 8.90 16.89
C VAL A 91 -10.86 9.71 15.68
N ILE A 92 -9.96 9.14 14.87
CA ILE A 92 -9.45 9.77 13.64
C ILE A 92 -10.58 9.96 12.61
N ALA A 93 -11.46 8.98 12.43
CA ALA A 93 -12.59 9.07 11.52
C ALA A 93 -13.62 10.11 11.95
N ASP A 94 -13.96 10.15 13.25
CA ASP A 94 -14.89 11.13 13.83
C ASP A 94 -14.31 12.56 13.73
N ALA A 95 -13.00 12.74 13.95
CA ALA A 95 -12.33 14.03 13.74
C ALA A 95 -12.37 14.47 12.27
N ARG A 96 -12.03 13.60 11.31
CA ARG A 96 -12.12 13.90 9.87
C ARG A 96 -13.53 14.33 9.44
N LYS A 97 -14.56 13.68 10.00
CA LYS A 97 -15.97 14.00 9.72
C LYS A 97 -16.38 15.38 10.23
N GLN A 98 -15.82 15.85 11.35
CA GLN A 98 -16.08 17.20 11.87
C GLN A 98 -15.59 18.29 10.90
N PHE A 99 -14.43 18.09 10.27
CA PHE A 99 -13.88 19.04 9.28
C PHE A 99 -14.66 19.07 7.94
N ASP A 100 -15.06 17.91 7.39
CA ASP A 100 -15.84 17.86 6.13
C ASP A 100 -17.24 18.50 6.26
N ASN A 101 -17.82 18.47 7.46
CA ASN A 101 -19.08 19.13 7.76
C ASN A 101 -18.96 20.63 8.06
N SER A 102 -17.77 21.17 8.38
CA SER A 102 -17.65 22.55 8.87
C SER A 102 -17.56 23.60 7.75
N GLU A 103 -16.57 23.51 6.86
CA GLU A 103 -16.19 24.65 5.99
C GLU A 103 -15.88 24.26 4.52
N GLY A 104 -15.89 22.97 4.15
CA GLY A 104 -15.25 22.48 2.93
C GLY A 104 -15.96 22.73 1.57
N LYS A 105 -17.25 23.10 1.56
CA LYS A 105 -18.08 23.09 0.33
C LYS A 105 -18.30 24.44 -0.34
N SER A 106 -18.06 25.56 0.36
CA SER A 106 -18.29 26.91 -0.19
C SER A 106 -17.18 27.39 -1.14
N LEU A 107 -15.92 26.97 -0.92
CA LEU A 107 -14.77 27.44 -1.71
C LEU A 107 -14.77 26.95 -3.17
N LYS A 108 -15.50 25.88 -3.51
CA LYS A 108 -15.52 25.32 -4.87
C LYS A 108 -16.47 26.04 -5.84
N ARG A 109 -17.18 27.09 -5.38
CA ARG A 109 -18.15 27.85 -6.20
C ARG A 109 -17.68 29.24 -6.62
N VAL A 110 -16.51 29.70 -6.17
CA VAL A 110 -16.02 31.07 -6.44
C VAL A 110 -15.22 31.18 -7.76
N ASN A 111 -14.77 30.06 -8.33
CA ASN A 111 -13.99 30.01 -9.58
C ASN A 111 -14.78 29.40 -10.75
N LYS A 112 -16.07 29.75 -10.92
CA LYS A 112 -16.87 29.32 -12.08
C LYS A 112 -17.70 30.46 -12.70
N ASP A 113 -17.06 31.62 -12.85
CA ASP A 113 -17.57 32.78 -13.59
C ASP A 113 -16.41 33.43 -14.39
N GLU A 114 -15.73 32.68 -15.27
CA GLU A 114 -15.13 33.22 -16.50
C GLU A 114 -15.19 32.14 -17.60
N ASP A 115 -15.41 32.58 -18.83
CA ASP A 115 -15.85 31.76 -19.96
C ASP A 115 -14.74 30.86 -20.52
N LEU A 116 -15.06 29.59 -20.75
CA LEU A 116 -14.32 28.74 -21.68
C LEU A 116 -15.29 27.76 -22.35
N GLU A 117 -15.24 27.72 -23.68
CA GLU A 117 -16.25 27.12 -24.56
C GLU A 117 -16.29 25.58 -24.50
N ASP A 118 -17.41 24.99 -24.94
CA ASP A 118 -17.60 23.53 -25.02
C ASP A 118 -16.46 22.83 -25.79
N ILE A 119 -15.79 21.88 -25.11
CA ILE A 119 -14.94 20.87 -25.75
C ILE A 119 -15.57 19.50 -25.45
N PRO A 120 -15.86 18.66 -26.46
CA PRO A 120 -16.56 17.38 -26.23
C PRO A 120 -15.76 16.40 -25.39
N GLU A 121 -16.47 15.53 -24.65
CA GLU A 121 -15.87 14.33 -24.07
C GLU A 121 -15.37 13.41 -25.19
N GLU A 122 -14.08 13.02 -25.16
CA GLU A 122 -13.51 11.98 -26.01
C GLU A 122 -12.79 10.94 -25.11
N ASP A 123 -13.02 9.66 -25.40
CA ASP A 123 -12.71 8.55 -24.50
C ASP A 123 -11.23 8.14 -24.53
N GLY A 124 -10.63 7.82 -23.36
CA GLY A 124 -9.45 6.93 -23.35
C GLY A 124 -8.41 7.04 -22.23
N GLU A 125 -8.30 5.92 -21.48
CA GLU A 125 -7.03 5.33 -20.97
C GLU A 125 -6.21 6.01 -19.86
N GLU A 126 -5.44 5.18 -19.13
CA GLU A 126 -4.65 5.56 -17.95
C GLU A 126 -3.40 6.40 -18.26
N MET A 127 -3.00 7.30 -17.34
CA MET A 127 -1.84 7.06 -16.46
C MET A 127 -1.50 8.20 -15.50
N GLY A 128 -0.78 7.85 -14.43
CA GLY A 128 0.38 8.64 -14.01
C GLY A 128 0.14 9.69 -12.92
N GLY A 129 0.21 9.25 -11.65
CA GLY A 129 0.54 10.18 -10.57
C GLY A 129 2.02 10.60 -10.66
N MET A 130 2.29 11.90 -10.52
CA MET A 130 3.65 12.44 -10.38
C MET A 130 3.66 13.43 -9.22
N GLY A 131 4.49 13.17 -8.21
CA GLY A 131 4.64 14.06 -7.05
C GLY A 131 5.43 15.33 -7.38
N ALA A 132 5.07 16.44 -6.74
CA ALA A 132 5.87 17.66 -6.79
C ALA A 132 7.16 17.48 -5.96
N GLY A 133 8.30 17.94 -6.50
CA GLY A 133 9.62 17.71 -5.89
C GLY A 133 10.73 18.60 -6.44
N GLY A 134 10.65 19.90 -6.12
CA GLY A 134 11.76 20.85 -5.97
C GLY A 134 12.94 20.87 -6.95
N GLU A 135 13.06 21.97 -7.71
CA GLU A 135 14.36 22.42 -8.23
C GLU A 135 15.36 22.73 -7.11
N LEU A 136 16.64 22.43 -7.36
CA LEU A 136 17.76 23.22 -6.83
C LEU A 136 19.00 23.01 -7.74
N ALA A 137 19.51 24.10 -8.29
CA ALA A 137 20.55 24.09 -9.32
C ALA A 137 21.97 24.15 -8.73
N VAL A 138 22.93 23.49 -9.38
CA VAL A 138 24.36 23.84 -9.33
C VAL A 138 24.98 23.61 -10.71
N GLU A 139 25.75 24.61 -11.17
CA GLU A 139 26.52 24.61 -12.41
C GLU A 139 27.96 24.13 -12.12
N GLU A 140 28.51 23.18 -12.90
CA GLU A 140 29.88 23.30 -13.43
C GLU A 140 30.29 22.24 -14.49
N THR A 141 30.98 22.77 -15.50
CA THR A 141 32.01 22.23 -16.43
C THR A 141 32.19 20.72 -16.78
N SER A 142 32.52 20.53 -18.08
CA SER A 142 33.57 19.62 -18.61
C SER A 142 33.18 18.30 -19.34
N LYS A 143 33.19 18.41 -20.68
CA LYS A 143 33.88 17.52 -21.67
C LYS A 143 33.48 16.03 -21.84
N ARG A 144 33.14 15.74 -23.11
CA ARG A 144 33.45 14.55 -23.96
C ARG A 144 32.56 13.29 -23.85
N GLY A 145 32.13 12.80 -25.02
CA GLY A 145 31.63 11.43 -25.22
C GLY A 145 30.61 11.30 -26.37
N ARG A 146 31.05 11.14 -27.64
CA ARG A 146 30.14 11.01 -28.80
C ARG A 146 30.39 9.71 -29.60
N LYS A 147 29.27 9.07 -30.02
CA LYS A 147 29.10 8.02 -31.06
C LYS A 147 29.29 6.55 -30.60
N PRO A 148 28.77 5.54 -31.36
CA PRO A 148 27.81 5.61 -32.50
C PRO A 148 26.57 4.68 -32.39
N LYS A 149 25.45 5.05 -33.06
CA LYS A 149 24.40 4.08 -33.46
C LYS A 149 24.85 3.27 -34.68
N LYS A 150 24.62 1.96 -34.68
CA LYS A 150 25.04 1.02 -35.74
C LYS A 150 23.93 0.87 -36.80
N ARG A 151 24.25 1.14 -38.06
CA ARG A 151 23.34 0.95 -39.22
C ARG A 151 23.29 -0.52 -39.66
N LYS A 152 22.18 -0.95 -40.25
CA LYS A 152 22.11 -2.13 -41.14
C LYS A 152 21.50 -1.70 -42.48
N ASN A 153 22.30 -1.76 -43.54
CA ASN A 153 21.83 -1.82 -44.94
C ASN A 153 21.47 -3.31 -45.21
N ALA A 154 20.37 -3.68 -45.87
CA ALA A 154 19.83 -3.32 -47.19
C ALA A 154 20.38 -4.19 -48.35
N LYS A 155 19.46 -4.92 -49.00
CA LYS A 155 19.49 -5.67 -50.27
C LYS A 155 18.00 -5.99 -50.58
N GLY A 156 17.38 -5.77 -51.75
CA GLY A 156 17.90 -5.43 -53.10
C GLY A 156 18.65 -6.59 -53.75
N SER A 157 18.70 -6.82 -55.07
CA SER A 157 17.92 -6.21 -56.15
C SER A 157 17.89 -7.15 -57.38
N VAL A 158 17.07 -6.97 -58.42
CA VAL A 158 16.10 -5.87 -58.70
C VAL A 158 15.35 -5.37 -57.47
#